data_AF-Q0I1S6-F1
#
_entry.id   AF-Q0I1S6-F1
#
_cell.length_a   1.000
_cell.length_b   1.000
_cell.length_c   1.000
_cell.angle_alpha   90.00
_cell.angle_beta   90.00
_cell.angle_gamma   90.00
#
_symmetry.space_group_name_H-M   'P 1'
#
loop_
_entity.id
_entity.type
_entity.pdbx_description
1 polymer ?
#
loop_
_entity_poly.entity_id
_entity_poly.type
_entity_poly.pdbx_seq_one_letter_code
_entity_poly.pdbx_strand_id
1 'polypeptide(L)'
;MKSGGEQKATIRFVYMFPIVDSALIEIDYTEEFKIDFKYTALLIKEDLYINQHKARIHEIATKTYTNAITKRFGFENFCCDFAKLEEKHRAYEAQ
;
A
#
# COMPACT_ATOMS: atom_id res chain seq x y z
N MET A 1 9.61 -12.11 -27.53
CA MET A 1 9.22 -10.69 -27.34
C MET A 1 9.94 -10.17 -26.11
N LYS A 2 10.79 -9.14 -26.25
CA LYS A 2 11.43 -8.48 -25.10
C LYS A 2 10.36 -7.66 -24.38
N SER A 3 9.78 -8.19 -23.30
CA SER A 3 9.05 -7.37 -22.34
C SER A 3 10.08 -6.46 -21.67
N GLY A 4 10.22 -5.24 -22.19
CA GLY A 4 11.11 -4.24 -21.61
C GLY A 4 10.75 -4.01 -20.14
N GLY A 5 11.77 -3.79 -19.30
CA GLY A 5 11.65 -3.47 -17.88
C GLY A 5 11.03 -2.10 -17.63
N GLU A 6 9.83 -1.87 -18.18
CA GLU A 6 9.08 -0.64 -18.01
C GLU A 6 8.40 -0.66 -16.63
N GLN A 7 8.78 0.29 -15.78
CA GLN A 7 8.17 0.48 -14.46
C GLN A 7 6.74 1.02 -14.63
N LYS A 8 5.75 0.28 -14.11
CA LYS A 8 4.33 0.66 -14.21
C LYS A 8 3.85 1.49 -13.01
N ALA A 9 4.27 1.11 -11.80
CA ALA A 9 3.88 1.78 -10.57
C ALA A 9 4.90 1.56 -9.45
N THR A 10 4.64 2.15 -8.28
CA THR A 10 5.47 2.01 -7.07
C THR A 10 4.58 2.00 -5.83
N ILE A 11 4.81 1.05 -4.93
CA ILE A 11 4.19 1.04 -3.59
C ILE A 11 4.97 2.00 -2.69
N ARG A 12 4.29 3.02 -2.16
CA ARG A 12 4.90 4.06 -1.31
C ARG A 12 4.76 3.68 0.17
N PHE A 13 5.60 2.76 0.65
CA PHE A 13 5.60 2.28 2.05
C PHE A 13 5.74 3.39 3.09
N VAL A 14 6.41 4.48 2.74
CA VAL A 14 6.58 5.67 3.59
C VAL A 14 5.24 6.37 3.89
N TYR A 15 4.20 6.14 3.07
CA TYR A 15 2.88 6.74 3.22
C TYR A 15 1.79 5.72 3.61
N MET A 16 2.15 4.53 4.09
CA MET A 16 1.15 3.57 4.57
C MET A 16 0.48 4.09 5.84
N PHE A 17 -0.77 3.69 6.06
CA PHE A 17 -1.55 4.11 7.22
C PHE A 17 -2.48 2.97 7.69
N PRO A 18 -2.82 2.93 8.99
CA PRO A 18 -3.83 2.01 9.50
C PRO A 18 -5.22 2.44 9.02
N ILE A 19 -6.09 1.47 8.72
CA ILE A 19 -7.43 1.69 8.19
C ILE A 19 -8.41 0.73 8.84
N VAL A 20 -9.62 1.23 9.15
CA VAL A 20 -10.71 0.43 9.70
C VAL A 20 -11.50 -0.25 8.60
N ASP A 21 -12.02 -1.44 8.88
CA ASP A 21 -12.74 -2.25 7.88
C ASP A 21 -13.95 -1.52 7.30
N SER A 22 -14.65 -0.69 8.10
CA SER A 22 -15.81 0.07 7.64
C SER A 22 -15.50 1.17 6.62
N ALA A 23 -14.23 1.57 6.51
CA ALA A 23 -13.76 2.55 5.54
C ALA A 23 -13.08 1.91 4.32
N LEU A 24 -12.90 0.58 4.32
CA LEU A 24 -12.38 -0.15 3.18
C LEU A 24 -13.47 -0.33 2.12
N ILE A 25 -13.15 0.06 0.89
CA ILE A 25 -14.00 -0.16 -0.27
C ILE A 25 -13.20 -1.04 -1.23
N GLU A 26 -13.71 -2.24 -1.50
CA GLU A 26 -13.10 -3.16 -2.45
C GLU A 26 -13.36 -2.70 -3.89
N ILE A 27 -12.35 -2.85 -4.74
CA ILE A 27 -12.48 -2.59 -6.18
C ILE A 27 -12.95 -3.89 -6.85
N ASP A 28 -14.16 -3.88 -7.40
CA ASP A 28 -14.65 -4.97 -8.25
C ASP A 28 -14.16 -4.79 -9.69
N TYR A 29 -13.21 -5.63 -10.11
CA TYR A 29 -12.68 -5.60 -11.48
C TYR A 29 -13.74 -5.83 -12.55
N THR A 30 -14.85 -6.52 -12.24
CA THR A 30 -15.94 -6.75 -13.20
C THR A 30 -16.69 -5.46 -13.50
N GLU A 31 -16.91 -4.62 -12.48
CA GLU A 31 -17.56 -3.32 -12.65
C GLU A 31 -16.59 -2.29 -13.24
N GLU A 32 -15.33 -2.27 -12.76
CA GLU A 32 -14.30 -1.36 -13.28
C GLU A 32 -14.03 -1.62 -14.77
N PHE A 33 -14.09 -2.88 -15.22
CA PHE A 33 -13.91 -3.25 -16.62
C PHE A 33 -14.94 -2.60 -17.54
N LYS A 34 -16.18 -2.44 -17.07
CA LYS A 34 -17.26 -1.80 -17.83
C LYS A 34 -17.02 -0.30 -17.99
N ILE A 35 -16.24 0.31 -17.10
CA ILE A 35 -15.90 1.73 -17.09
C ILE A 35 -14.61 1.97 -17.90
N ASP A 36 -13.52 1.31 -17.54
CA ASP A 36 -12.22 1.41 -18.22
C ASP A 36 -11.50 0.05 -18.27
N PHE A 37 -11.56 -0.56 -19.46
CA PHE A 37 -10.85 -1.79 -19.80
C PHE A 37 -9.33 -1.69 -19.59
N LYS A 38 -8.70 -0.59 -20.01
CA LYS A 38 -7.25 -0.44 -19.99
C LYS A 38 -6.74 -0.29 -18.56
N TYR A 39 -7.47 0.47 -17.74
CA TYR A 39 -7.16 0.62 -16.33
C TYR A 39 -7.34 -0.69 -15.57
N THR A 40 -8.45 -1.40 -15.80
CA THR A 40 -8.67 -2.73 -15.19
C THR A 40 -7.56 -3.72 -15.55
N ALA A 41 -7.11 -3.73 -16.80
CA ALA A 41 -6.00 -4.57 -17.23
C ALA A 41 -4.65 -4.18 -16.59
N LEU A 42 -4.47 -2.93 -16.15
CA LEU A 42 -3.33 -2.50 -15.35
C LEU A 42 -3.44 -3.01 -13.92
N LEU A 43 -4.59 -2.82 -13.26
CA LEU A 43 -4.84 -3.28 -11.89
C LEU A 43 -4.60 -4.78 -11.73
N ILE A 44 -5.12 -5.60 -12.65
CA ILE A 44 -4.91 -7.06 -12.62
C ILE A 44 -3.43 -7.42 -12.70
N LYS A 45 -2.63 -6.69 -13.50
CA LYS A 45 -1.18 -6.93 -13.59
C LYS A 45 -0.46 -6.54 -12.31
N GLU A 46 -0.87 -5.42 -11.70
CA GLU A 46 -0.31 -4.95 -10.43
C GLU A 46 -0.64 -5.92 -9.30
N ASP A 47 -1.89 -6.37 -9.19
CA ASP A 47 -2.34 -7.35 -8.20
C ASP A 47 -1.62 -8.70 -8.34
N LEU A 48 -1.48 -9.22 -9.57
CA LEU A 48 -0.67 -10.42 -9.82
C LEU A 48 0.78 -10.26 -9.36
N TYR A 49 1.40 -9.10 -9.65
CA TYR A 49 2.77 -8.81 -9.22
C TYR A 49 2.88 -8.73 -7.69
N ILE A 50 1.93 -8.05 -7.04
CA ILE A 50 1.85 -7.91 -5.58
C ILE A 50 1.75 -9.29 -4.93
N ASN A 51 0.85 -10.15 -5.41
CA ASN A 51 0.64 -11.49 -4.88
C ASN A 51 1.90 -12.37 -5.02
N GLN A 52 2.62 -12.28 -6.14
CA GLN A 52 3.88 -13.01 -6.34
C GLN A 52 5.02 -12.54 -5.42
N HIS A 53 4.99 -11.28 -4.97
CA HIS A 53 6.06 -10.66 -4.18
C HIS A 53 5.63 -10.31 -2.75
N LYS A 54 4.51 -10.88 -2.27
CA LYS A 54 3.88 -10.55 -0.98
C LYS A 54 4.86 -10.57 0.19
N ALA A 55 5.69 -11.61 0.29
CA ALA A 55 6.69 -11.74 1.36
C ALA A 55 7.68 -10.55 1.38
N ARG A 56 8.20 -10.15 0.22
CA ARG A 56 9.11 -9.01 0.08
C ARG A 56 8.43 -7.69 0.41
N ILE A 57 7.18 -7.51 -0.02
CA ILE A 57 6.37 -6.32 0.28
C ILE A 57 6.19 -6.18 1.79
N HIS A 58 5.81 -7.27 2.48
CA HIS A 58 5.69 -7.27 3.95
C HIS A 58 7.02 -7.00 4.65
N GLU A 59 8.12 -7.57 4.16
CA GLU A 59 9.45 -7.32 4.72
C GLU A 59 9.83 -5.83 4.64
N ILE A 60 9.61 -5.20 3.48
CA ILE A 60 9.90 -3.77 3.28
C ILE A 60 8.99 -2.92 4.18
N ALA A 61 7.68 -3.18 4.18
CA ALA A 61 6.73 -2.46 5.03
C ALA A 61 7.13 -2.54 6.51
N THR A 62 7.46 -3.74 7.00
CA THR A 62 7.87 -3.97 8.39
C THR A 62 9.15 -3.22 8.74
N LYS A 63 10.15 -3.24 7.84
CA LYS A 63 11.41 -2.49 8.04
C LYS A 63 11.18 -0.98 8.02
N THR A 64 10.38 -0.48 7.09
CA THR A 64 10.03 0.94 7.01
C THR A 64 9.31 1.40 8.28
N TYR A 65 8.32 0.64 8.74
CA TYR A 65 7.62 0.90 9.99
C TYR A 65 8.58 0.92 11.18
N THR A 66 9.37 -0.15 11.34
CA THR A 66 10.32 -0.28 12.45
C THR A 66 11.32 0.86 12.48
N ASN A 67 11.88 1.22 11.32
CA ASN A 67 12.85 2.32 11.23
C ASN A 67 12.20 3.68 11.55
N ALA A 68 10.98 3.93 11.09
CA ALA A 68 10.26 5.18 11.40
C ALA A 68 9.93 5.28 12.91
N ILE A 69 9.38 4.21 13.51
CA ILE A 69 9.04 4.18 14.94
C ILE A 69 10.29 4.31 15.82
N THR A 70 11.37 3.63 15.45
CA THR A 70 12.64 3.67 16.19
C THR A 70 13.54 4.85 15.81
N LYS A 71 13.07 5.75 14.92
CA LYS A 71 13.78 6.93 14.42
C LYS A 71 15.17 6.62 13.87
N ARG A 72 15.31 5.46 13.23
CA ARG A 72 16.57 5.02 12.62
C ARG A 72 16.74 5.67 11.26
N PHE A 73 17.97 6.10 10.97
CA PHE A 73 18.36 6.67 9.67
C PHE A 73 17.50 7.86 9.21
N GLY A 74 16.85 8.56 10.14
CA GLY A 74 16.01 9.72 9.84
C GLY A 74 14.68 9.38 9.14
N PHE A 75 14.19 8.15 9.24
CA PHE A 75 12.94 7.70 8.58
C PHE A 75 11.72 8.51 9.00
N GLU A 76 11.71 9.06 10.20
CA GLU A 76 10.65 9.92 10.73
C GLU A 76 10.47 11.22 9.93
N ASN A 77 11.46 11.66 9.15
CA ASN A 77 11.40 12.91 8.39
C ASN A 77 10.68 12.77 7.04
N PHE A 78 10.46 11.54 6.57
CA PHE A 78 9.85 11.29 5.27
C PHE A 78 8.75 10.23 5.28
N CYS A 79 8.61 9.47 6.38
CA CYS A 79 7.46 8.60 6.60
C CYS A 79 6.29 9.40 7.20
N CYS A 80 5.07 8.91 7.00
CA CYS A 80 3.96 9.31 7.84
C CYS A 80 4.28 9.05 9.32
N ASP A 81 3.71 9.86 10.21
CA ASP A 81 3.78 9.64 11.65
C ASP A 81 2.90 8.44 12.02
N PHE A 82 3.45 7.23 11.86
CA PHE A 82 2.72 5.99 12.05
C PHE A 82 2.16 5.87 13.48
N ALA A 83 2.93 6.27 14.50
CA ALA A 83 2.48 6.23 15.88
C ALA A 83 1.25 7.12 16.12
N LYS A 84 1.25 8.33 15.56
CA LYS A 84 0.12 9.25 15.65
C LYS A 84 -1.09 8.75 14.85
N LEU A 85 -0.87 8.17 13.67
CA LEU A 85 -1.96 7.58 12.87
C LEU A 85 -2.63 6.41 13.59
N GLU A 86 -1.87 5.55 14.27
CA GLU A 86 -2.42 4.46 15.07
C GLU A 86 -3.19 4.95 16.31
N GLU A 87 -2.72 6.03 16.95
CA GLU A 87 -3.48 6.67 18.03
C GLU A 87 -4.85 7.14 17.53
N LYS A 88 -4.89 7.82 16.38
CA LYS A 88 -6.14 8.31 15.78
C LYS A 88 -7.03 7.19 15.25
N HIS A 89 -6.44 6.13 14.71
CA HIS A 89 -7.16 4.92 14.33
C HIS A 89 -7.92 4.32 15.52
N ARG A 90 -7.24 4.07 16.64
CA ARG A 90 -7.88 3.52 17.85
C ARG A 90 -8.99 4.43 18.39
N ALA A 91 -8.80 5.75 18.32
CA ALA A 91 -9.81 6.70 18.75
C ALA A 91 -11.03 6.74 17.82
N TYR A 92 -10.87 6.41 16.53
CA TYR A 92 -11.96 6.29 15.57
C TYR A 92 -12.73 4.98 15.76
N GLU A 93 -12.03 3.86 16.00
CA GLU A 93 -12.68 2.55 16.27
C GLU A 93 -13.50 2.51 17.56
N ALA A 94 -13.17 3.35 18.54
CA ALA A 94 -13.87 3.41 19.82
C ALA A 94 -15.16 4.25 19.79
N GLN A 95 -15.52 4.85 18.65
CA GLN A 95 -16.73 5.65 18.44
C GLN A 95 -17.86 4.80 17.86
#